data_AF-A0A7J5EM33-F1
#
_entry.id   AF-A0A7J5EM33-F1
#
_cell.length_a   1.000
_cell.length_b   1.000
_cell.length_c   1.000
_cell.angle_alpha   90.00
_cell.angle_beta   90.00
_cell.angle_gamma   90.00
#
_symmetry.space_group_name_H-M   'P 1'
#
loop_
_entity.id
_entity.type
_entity.pdbx_description
1 polymer ?
#
loop_
_entity_poly.entity_id
_entity_poly.type
_entity_poly.pdbx_seq_one_letter_code
_entity_poly.pdbx_strand_id
1 'polypeptide(L)'
;MVSTVLMGDALLERWREIVSAKDPEAAKNWDDEPSGFFLHAFRPDGEGLEPLFDGMPGGVEVLARLQQVFAVAGDDSGGQAYFIPVAPPAATASALHAWATAYLRKLAQIARHLGARGGEAIALTEDALAIEVVVGPAPDVDRVNPPPMTSFVYELVTEFGGSLPRPSAHGEYLRDPLYYLACDYELTFYVLWPHIAAKSPIADPFAPYFELWRHGASLDFGGPAGRVHVSVPRLAGDAPAAPPLPCDDDASGVDAAWSRFEGRGRELVTRLRKGARPAEIAELEQQLGRRLWTSLRASLVRHDGTAEADDAFDGLELLGTERIASVWRTSCAEGPAMWVPVAIAEPRMLCLDARGAVVEVDAHFESEPRPVAASFAAWLAERAARYAPGAD
;
A
#
# COMPACT_ATOMS: atom_id res chain seq x y z
N MET A 1 -33.09 20.58 17.04
CA MET A 1 -32.47 20.65 15.70
C MET A 1 -31.55 21.86 15.57
N VAL A 2 -32.01 23.11 15.76
CA VAL A 2 -31.15 24.32 15.67
C VAL A 2 -29.93 24.28 16.62
N SER A 3 -30.09 23.80 17.86
CA SER A 3 -28.98 23.71 18.83
C SER A 3 -27.90 22.67 18.50
N THR A 4 -28.23 21.64 17.70
CA THR A 4 -27.28 20.56 17.35
C THR A 4 -26.43 20.96 16.14
N VAL A 5 -27.04 21.69 15.19
CA VAL A 5 -26.34 22.28 14.04
C VAL A 5 -25.33 23.34 14.51
N LEU A 6 -25.75 24.25 15.40
CA LEU A 6 -24.87 25.28 15.97
C LEU A 6 -23.71 24.73 16.81
N MET A 7 -23.87 23.56 17.45
CA MET A 7 -22.78 22.86 18.14
C MET A 7 -21.80 22.19 17.18
N GLY A 8 -22.27 21.74 16.01
CA GLY A 8 -21.41 21.13 14.98
C GLY A 8 -20.50 22.16 14.32
N ASP A 9 -21.05 23.32 13.97
CA ASP A 9 -20.29 24.39 13.32
C ASP A 9 -19.16 24.93 14.22
N ALA A 10 -19.44 25.11 15.52
CA ALA A 10 -18.43 25.55 16.49
C ALA A 10 -17.33 24.50 16.74
N LEU A 11 -17.67 23.20 16.66
CA LEU A 11 -16.70 22.12 16.80
C LEU A 11 -15.77 22.06 15.58
N LEU A 12 -16.32 22.13 14.38
CA LEU A 12 -15.55 22.14 13.14
C LEU A 12 -14.63 23.37 13.06
N GLU A 13 -15.10 24.55 13.46
CA GLU A 13 -14.25 25.75 13.50
C GLU A 13 -13.09 25.58 14.49
N ARG A 14 -13.35 25.00 15.67
CA ARG A 14 -12.29 24.70 16.63
C ARG A 14 -11.25 23.73 16.05
N TRP A 15 -11.68 22.68 15.35
CA TRP A 15 -10.76 21.75 14.70
C TRP A 15 -9.96 22.42 13.58
N ARG A 16 -10.60 23.32 12.80
CA ARG A 16 -9.92 24.15 11.80
C ARG A 16 -8.80 24.96 12.43
N GLU A 17 -9.05 25.61 13.56
CA GLU A 17 -8.03 26.40 14.28
C GLU A 17 -6.85 25.55 14.73
N ILE A 18 -7.12 24.35 15.28
CA ILE A 18 -6.08 23.41 15.73
C ILE A 18 -5.22 22.97 14.54
N VAL A 19 -5.86 22.58 13.42
CA VAL A 19 -5.17 22.12 12.21
C VAL A 19 -4.37 23.27 11.57
N SER A 20 -4.95 24.47 11.48
CA SER A 20 -4.27 25.65 10.93
C SER A 20 -3.03 26.05 11.72
N ALA A 21 -3.05 25.86 13.04
CA ALA A 21 -1.90 26.12 13.90
C ALA A 21 -0.76 25.11 13.68
N LYS A 22 -1.09 23.87 13.29
CA LYS A 22 -0.12 22.80 13.06
C LYS A 22 0.40 22.76 11.62
N ASP A 23 -0.51 22.84 10.66
CA ASP A 23 -0.23 22.83 9.22
C ASP A 23 -1.14 23.84 8.48
N PRO A 24 -0.62 25.06 8.21
CA PRO A 24 -1.36 26.09 7.47
C PRO A 24 -1.74 25.70 6.05
N GLU A 25 -1.03 24.76 5.40
CA GLU A 25 -1.36 24.29 4.05
C GLU A 25 -2.54 23.31 4.10
N ALA A 26 -2.55 22.38 5.06
CA ALA A 26 -3.69 21.49 5.28
C ALA A 26 -5.00 22.28 5.54
N ALA A 27 -4.90 23.42 6.23
CA ALA A 27 -6.05 24.29 6.49
C ALA A 27 -6.58 25.05 5.26
N LYS A 28 -5.80 25.20 4.18
CA LYS A 28 -6.29 25.84 2.94
C LYS A 28 -7.34 24.98 2.24
N ASN A 29 -7.24 23.67 2.36
CA ASN A 29 -8.18 22.72 1.77
C ASN A 29 -9.41 22.47 2.66
N TRP A 30 -9.52 23.14 3.81
CA TRP A 30 -10.61 22.95 4.77
C TRP A 30 -11.99 23.28 4.21
N ASP A 31 -12.08 24.22 3.26
CA ASP A 31 -13.37 24.62 2.68
C ASP A 31 -13.77 23.75 1.46
N ASP A 32 -12.82 23.02 0.86
CA ASP A 32 -13.02 22.16 -0.34
C ASP A 32 -13.22 20.67 0.03
N GLU A 33 -12.46 20.15 1.00
CA GLU A 33 -12.55 18.78 1.52
C GLU A 33 -12.68 18.80 3.06
N PRO A 34 -13.85 19.19 3.59
CA PRO A 34 -13.97 19.72 4.95
C PRO A 34 -13.73 18.74 6.11
N SER A 35 -13.30 17.50 5.87
CA SER A 35 -13.15 16.54 6.97
C SER A 35 -12.27 15.32 6.71
N GLY A 36 -12.01 14.89 5.48
CA GLY A 36 -11.38 13.58 5.26
C GLY A 36 -9.90 13.50 5.66
N PHE A 37 -9.08 14.46 5.23
CA PHE A 37 -7.63 14.31 5.33
C PHE A 37 -6.98 15.11 6.46
N PHE A 38 -7.73 15.87 7.27
CA PHE A 38 -7.11 16.77 8.26
C PHE A 38 -6.27 16.03 9.32
N LEU A 39 -6.58 14.76 9.60
CA LEU A 39 -5.77 13.95 10.51
C LEU A 39 -4.35 13.69 9.98
N HIS A 40 -4.10 13.83 8.67
CA HIS A 40 -2.75 13.75 8.10
C HIS A 40 -1.82 14.85 8.58
N ALA A 41 -2.36 16.03 8.95
CA ALA A 41 -1.58 17.12 9.53
C ALA A 41 -0.91 16.74 10.87
N PHE A 42 -1.32 15.62 11.48
CA PHE A 42 -0.78 15.14 12.74
C PHE A 42 0.27 14.03 12.58
N ARG A 43 0.64 13.65 11.34
CA ARG A 43 1.75 12.73 11.11
C ARG A 43 3.07 13.31 11.66
N PRO A 44 4.04 12.45 12.03
CA PRO A 44 3.97 10.98 11.98
C PRO A 44 3.39 10.33 13.25
N ASP A 45 3.35 11.05 14.37
CA ASP A 45 3.16 10.48 15.71
C ASP A 45 1.83 10.83 16.38
N GLY A 46 1.03 11.70 15.76
CA GLY A 46 -0.24 12.15 16.32
C GLY A 46 -0.07 13.23 17.40
N GLU A 47 1.09 13.89 17.52
CA GLU A 47 1.29 14.94 18.53
C GLU A 47 0.27 16.08 18.36
N GLY A 48 -0.39 16.51 19.43
CA GLY A 48 -1.35 17.63 19.36
C GLY A 48 -2.77 17.23 18.94
N LEU A 49 -3.07 15.93 18.84
CA LEU A 49 -4.43 15.43 18.64
C LEU A 49 -5.33 15.67 19.87
N GLU A 50 -4.76 15.82 21.07
CA GLU A 50 -5.48 15.92 22.34
C GLU A 50 -6.67 16.90 22.30
N PRO A 51 -6.51 18.16 21.81
CA PRO A 51 -7.57 19.14 21.85
C PRO A 51 -8.77 18.82 20.95
N LEU A 52 -8.63 17.91 19.97
CA LEU A 52 -9.73 17.48 19.10
C LEU A 52 -10.78 16.66 19.85
N PHE A 53 -10.37 15.99 20.93
CA PHE A 53 -11.20 15.07 21.71
C PHE A 53 -11.78 15.72 22.98
N ASP A 54 -11.46 16.98 23.24
CA ASP A 54 -11.96 17.73 24.40
C ASP A 54 -13.49 17.85 24.38
N GLY A 55 -14.13 17.29 25.41
CA GLY A 55 -15.59 17.28 25.51
C GLY A 55 -16.27 16.12 24.80
N MET A 56 -15.51 15.24 24.14
CA MET A 56 -16.03 13.99 23.59
C MET A 56 -16.19 12.94 24.70
N PRO A 57 -17.38 12.34 24.89
CA PRO A 57 -17.55 11.19 25.77
C PRO A 57 -16.65 10.02 25.35
N GLY A 58 -15.80 9.52 26.24
CA GLY A 58 -14.80 8.49 25.90
C GLY A 58 -13.65 8.99 25.01
N GLY A 59 -13.47 10.31 24.89
CA GLY A 59 -12.46 10.93 24.03
C GLY A 59 -11.03 10.53 24.38
N VAL A 60 -10.74 10.28 25.67
CA VAL A 60 -9.41 9.82 26.13
C VAL A 60 -9.10 8.43 25.56
N GLU A 61 -10.06 7.51 25.60
CA GLU A 61 -9.90 6.15 25.10
C GLU A 61 -9.87 6.11 23.56
N VAL A 62 -10.65 6.97 22.90
CA VAL A 62 -10.60 7.12 21.42
C VAL A 62 -9.24 7.66 20.99
N LEU A 63 -8.75 8.71 21.64
CA LEU A 63 -7.42 9.26 21.40
C LEU A 63 -6.33 8.20 21.60
N ALA A 64 -6.42 7.42 22.68
CA ALA A 64 -5.44 6.36 22.97
C ALA A 64 -5.40 5.28 21.87
N ARG A 65 -6.54 4.98 21.21
CA ARG A 65 -6.55 4.07 20.05
C ARG A 65 -6.00 4.73 18.80
N LEU A 66 -6.37 5.98 18.55
CA LEU A 66 -5.84 6.73 17.41
C LEU A 66 -4.31 6.87 17.49
N GLN A 67 -3.76 7.18 18.66
CA GLN A 67 -2.31 7.21 18.88
C GLN A 67 -1.62 5.88 18.57
N GLN A 68 -2.28 4.74 18.80
CA GLN A 68 -1.73 3.44 18.37
C GLN A 68 -1.71 3.30 16.85
N VAL A 69 -2.72 3.82 16.14
CA VAL A 69 -2.74 3.85 14.67
C VAL A 69 -1.57 4.69 14.14
N PHE A 70 -1.34 5.89 14.69
CA PHE A 70 -0.19 6.72 14.35
C PHE A 70 1.15 6.03 14.65
N ALA A 71 1.30 5.44 15.84
CA ALA A 71 2.53 4.75 16.22
C ALA A 71 2.87 3.56 15.30
N VAL A 72 1.85 2.89 14.75
CA VAL A 72 2.02 1.77 13.82
C VAL A 72 2.30 2.25 12.40
N ALA A 73 1.64 3.31 11.95
CA ALA A 73 1.84 3.86 10.61
C ALA A 73 3.15 4.66 10.49
N GLY A 74 3.64 5.27 11.57
CA GLY A 74 4.94 5.94 11.62
C GLY A 74 5.10 7.12 10.65
N ASP A 75 6.36 7.40 10.31
CA ASP A 75 6.75 8.50 9.42
C ASP A 75 6.75 8.07 7.95
N ASP A 76 6.10 8.88 7.12
CA ASP A 76 5.72 8.57 5.76
C ASP A 76 6.62 9.22 4.71
N SER A 77 7.91 9.42 5.00
CA SER A 77 8.92 10.09 4.14
C SER A 77 8.91 9.82 2.60
N GLY A 78 8.05 8.94 2.08
CA GLY A 78 7.66 8.78 0.67
C GLY A 78 6.23 9.24 0.24
N GLY A 79 5.47 10.01 1.03
CA GLY A 79 4.21 10.65 0.61
C GLY A 79 3.00 9.71 0.43
N GLN A 80 2.83 8.73 1.32
CA GLN A 80 1.71 7.78 1.21
C GLN A 80 0.37 8.42 1.60
N ALA A 81 -0.61 8.34 0.68
CA ALA A 81 -1.96 8.82 0.91
C ALA A 81 -2.72 8.09 2.03
N TYR A 82 -2.30 6.87 2.40
CA TYR A 82 -2.94 6.06 3.43
C TYR A 82 -1.96 5.64 4.55
N PHE A 83 -2.51 5.31 5.70
CA PHE A 83 -1.85 4.77 6.88
C PHE A 83 -1.67 3.28 6.66
N ILE A 84 -0.44 2.89 6.35
CA ILE A 84 -0.01 1.51 6.20
C ILE A 84 1.00 1.24 7.32
N PRO A 85 0.94 0.11 8.02
CA PRO A 85 1.93 -0.24 9.04
C PRO A 85 3.37 -0.15 8.50
N VAL A 86 4.18 0.75 9.07
CA VAL A 86 5.58 0.92 8.71
C VAL A 86 6.43 0.03 9.60
N ALA A 87 7.21 -0.86 8.97
CA ALA A 87 8.06 -1.84 9.66
C ALA A 87 7.33 -2.62 10.78
N PRO A 88 6.18 -3.27 10.48
CA PRO A 88 5.33 -3.88 11.49
C PRO A 88 6.12 -4.89 12.35
N PRO A 89 5.86 -4.95 13.67
CA PRO A 89 6.45 -5.97 14.53
C PRO A 89 6.13 -7.36 13.98
N ALA A 90 7.07 -8.29 14.06
CA ALA A 90 6.80 -9.65 13.62
C ALA A 90 5.83 -10.35 14.60
N ALA A 91 4.89 -11.13 14.07
CA ALA A 91 3.98 -11.98 14.86
C ALA A 91 4.24 -13.46 14.57
N THR A 92 4.00 -14.34 15.55
CA THR A 92 4.06 -15.78 15.28
C THR A 92 2.84 -16.22 14.45
N ALA A 93 2.98 -17.29 13.66
CA ALA A 93 1.86 -17.86 12.92
C ALA A 93 0.69 -18.25 13.85
N SER A 94 0.99 -18.72 15.07
CA SER A 94 -0.03 -19.04 16.07
C SER A 94 -0.78 -17.81 16.55
N ALA A 95 -0.11 -16.66 16.71
CA ALA A 95 -0.77 -15.41 17.11
C ALA A 95 -1.68 -14.89 15.99
N LEU A 96 -1.18 -14.87 14.76
CA LEU A 96 -1.94 -14.48 13.57
C LEU A 96 -3.19 -15.35 13.38
N HIS A 97 -3.03 -16.67 13.48
CA HIS A 97 -4.16 -17.59 13.43
C HIS A 97 -5.16 -17.33 14.56
N ALA A 98 -4.70 -17.07 15.79
CA ALA A 98 -5.58 -16.80 16.92
C ALA A 98 -6.37 -15.50 16.74
N TRP A 99 -5.74 -14.42 16.28
CA TRP A 99 -6.40 -13.15 16.02
C TRP A 99 -7.38 -13.24 14.85
N ALA A 100 -7.00 -13.93 13.76
CA ALA A 100 -7.89 -14.18 12.63
C ALA A 100 -9.11 -15.01 13.06
N THR A 101 -8.91 -16.07 13.85
CA THR A 101 -10.02 -16.87 14.41
C THR A 101 -10.93 -16.00 15.28
N ALA A 102 -10.35 -15.16 16.13
CA ALA A 102 -11.12 -14.26 16.98
C ALA A 102 -11.91 -13.25 16.14
N TYR A 103 -11.31 -12.70 15.08
CA TYR A 103 -11.97 -11.76 14.18
C TYR A 103 -13.14 -12.40 13.42
N LEU A 104 -12.94 -13.58 12.80
CA LEU A 104 -14.02 -14.32 12.13
C LEU A 104 -15.18 -14.62 13.08
N ARG A 105 -14.89 -14.96 14.34
CA ARG A 105 -15.94 -15.15 15.36
C ARG A 105 -16.69 -13.86 15.69
N LYS A 106 -16.03 -12.70 15.65
CA LYS A 106 -16.68 -11.39 15.81
C LYS A 106 -17.55 -11.06 14.61
N LEU A 107 -17.09 -11.32 13.39
CA LEU A 107 -17.91 -11.20 12.18
C LEU A 107 -19.13 -12.13 12.23
N ALA A 108 -18.98 -13.36 12.69
CA ALA A 108 -20.10 -14.28 12.90
C ALA A 108 -21.10 -13.78 13.97
N GLN A 109 -20.63 -13.08 15.01
CA GLN A 109 -21.51 -12.41 15.98
C GLN A 109 -22.27 -11.26 15.34
N ILE A 110 -21.59 -10.45 14.52
CA ILE A 110 -22.19 -9.33 13.78
C ILE A 110 -23.26 -9.85 12.81
N ALA A 111 -22.94 -10.87 12.00
CA ALA A 111 -23.88 -11.51 11.08
C ALA A 111 -25.15 -12.00 11.79
N ARG A 112 -25.00 -12.65 12.95
CA ARG A 112 -26.15 -13.07 13.76
C ARG A 112 -26.95 -11.90 14.32
N HIS A 113 -26.27 -10.84 14.75
CA HIS A 113 -26.91 -9.64 15.30
C HIS A 113 -27.76 -8.92 14.24
N LEU A 114 -27.25 -8.80 13.02
CA LEU A 114 -27.95 -8.19 11.89
C LEU A 114 -29.00 -9.14 11.27
N GLY A 115 -28.99 -10.42 11.64
CA GLY A 115 -29.88 -11.42 11.05
C GLY A 115 -29.52 -11.77 9.60
N ALA A 116 -28.25 -11.60 9.23
CA ALA A 116 -27.73 -11.94 7.91
C ALA A 116 -27.96 -13.43 7.59
N ARG A 117 -28.30 -13.72 6.33
CA ARG A 117 -28.58 -15.06 5.81
C ARG A 117 -27.81 -15.26 4.50
N GLY A 118 -27.50 -16.51 4.15
CA GLY A 118 -26.76 -16.83 2.93
C GLY A 118 -25.60 -17.79 3.21
N GLY A 119 -24.93 -18.22 2.13
CA GLY A 119 -23.81 -19.15 2.24
C GLY A 119 -22.62 -18.56 3.00
N GLU A 120 -22.38 -17.26 2.83
CA GLU A 120 -21.30 -16.51 3.46
C GLU A 120 -21.53 -16.37 4.98
N ALA A 121 -22.76 -16.01 5.37
CA ALA A 121 -23.17 -15.94 6.77
C ALA A 121 -23.06 -17.33 7.45
N ILE A 122 -23.45 -18.40 6.74
CA ILE A 122 -23.29 -19.78 7.22
C ILE A 122 -21.81 -20.12 7.40
N ALA A 123 -20.97 -19.83 6.40
CA ALA A 123 -19.54 -20.13 6.45
C ALA A 123 -18.82 -19.47 7.64
N LEU A 124 -19.18 -18.23 7.98
CA LEU A 124 -18.68 -17.55 9.18
C LEU A 124 -19.21 -18.17 10.49
N THR A 125 -20.49 -18.56 10.52
CA THR A 125 -21.15 -18.97 11.78
C THR A 125 -20.95 -20.44 12.15
N GLU A 126 -20.64 -21.29 11.18
CA GLU A 126 -20.34 -22.71 11.39
C GLU A 126 -18.84 -22.99 11.57
N ASP A 127 -18.01 -21.94 11.70
CA ASP A 127 -16.54 -22.05 11.73
C ASP A 127 -16.00 -22.88 10.54
N ALA A 128 -16.66 -22.81 9.38
CA ALA A 128 -16.35 -23.61 8.20
C ALA A 128 -15.13 -23.08 7.43
N LEU A 129 -14.76 -21.82 7.65
CA LEU A 129 -13.60 -21.18 7.05
C LEU A 129 -12.31 -21.66 7.71
N ALA A 130 -11.45 -22.30 6.94
CA ALA A 130 -10.11 -22.66 7.39
C ALA A 130 -9.17 -21.45 7.23
N ILE A 131 -8.29 -21.23 8.21
CA ILE A 131 -7.33 -20.12 8.21
C ILE A 131 -5.96 -20.63 7.83
N GLU A 132 -5.31 -19.95 6.89
CA GLU A 132 -3.95 -20.24 6.47
C GLU A 132 -3.09 -18.98 6.61
N VAL A 133 -1.96 -19.08 7.31
CA VAL A 133 -1.02 -17.96 7.45
C VAL A 133 0.03 -18.08 6.35
N VAL A 134 0.16 -17.05 5.54
CA VAL A 134 1.05 -16.99 4.39
C VAL A 134 2.07 -15.87 4.61
N VAL A 135 3.35 -16.16 4.35
CA VAL A 135 4.40 -15.13 4.36
C VAL A 135 4.62 -14.63 2.95
N GLY A 136 4.54 -13.31 2.75
CA GLY A 136 4.68 -12.68 1.46
C GLY A 136 3.66 -11.57 1.24
N PRO A 137 3.71 -10.90 0.07
CA PRO A 137 2.72 -9.89 -0.27
C PRO A 137 1.33 -10.51 -0.29
N ALA A 138 0.34 -9.74 0.16
CA ALA A 138 -1.06 -10.12 -0.03
C ALA A 138 -1.34 -10.27 -1.54
N PRO A 139 -2.15 -11.27 -1.94
CA PRO A 139 -2.58 -11.37 -3.33
C PRO A 139 -3.31 -10.09 -3.74
N ASP A 140 -3.11 -9.67 -4.99
CA ASP A 140 -3.86 -8.55 -5.56
C ASP A 140 -5.31 -8.99 -5.73
N VAL A 141 -6.19 -8.45 -4.90
CA VAL A 141 -7.61 -8.79 -4.93
C VAL A 141 -8.24 -7.96 -6.04
N ASP A 142 -8.90 -8.61 -7.00
CA ASP A 142 -9.67 -7.90 -8.02
C ASP A 142 -10.67 -6.96 -7.35
N ARG A 143 -10.37 -5.66 -7.35
CA ARG A 143 -11.22 -4.62 -6.74
C ARG A 143 -12.48 -4.36 -7.55
N VAL A 144 -12.49 -4.74 -8.83
CA VAL A 144 -13.65 -4.60 -9.71
C VAL A 144 -14.62 -5.75 -9.47
N ASN A 145 -14.11 -6.97 -9.27
CA ASN A 145 -14.91 -8.16 -8.93
C ASN A 145 -14.35 -8.89 -7.71
N PRO A 146 -14.51 -8.33 -6.50
CA PRO A 146 -14.05 -8.97 -5.28
C PRO A 146 -14.73 -10.33 -5.06
N PRO A 147 -14.05 -11.29 -4.42
CA PRO A 147 -14.66 -12.54 -4.00
C PRO A 147 -15.95 -12.28 -3.18
N PRO A 148 -17.02 -13.10 -3.32
CA PRO A 148 -18.30 -12.86 -2.65
C PRO A 148 -18.19 -12.65 -1.14
N MET A 149 -17.31 -13.42 -0.48
CA MET A 149 -17.06 -13.27 0.95
C MET A 149 -16.40 -11.93 1.31
N THR A 150 -15.50 -11.40 0.46
CA THR A 150 -14.88 -10.08 0.68
C THR A 150 -15.96 -8.99 0.64
N SER A 151 -16.82 -8.99 -0.38
CA SER A 151 -17.95 -8.06 -0.47
C SER A 151 -18.90 -8.21 0.71
N PHE A 152 -19.22 -9.45 1.09
CA PHE A 152 -20.08 -9.74 2.21
C PHE A 152 -19.51 -9.19 3.53
N VAL A 153 -18.21 -9.37 3.80
CA VAL A 153 -17.58 -8.84 5.03
C VAL A 153 -17.60 -7.32 5.03
N TYR A 154 -17.29 -6.68 3.91
CA TYR A 154 -17.35 -5.22 3.78
C TYR A 154 -18.77 -4.66 4.02
N GLU A 155 -19.78 -5.25 3.38
CA GLU A 155 -21.19 -4.90 3.61
C GLU A 155 -21.61 -5.15 5.05
N LEU A 156 -21.18 -6.27 5.65
CA LEU A 156 -21.49 -6.63 7.01
C LEU A 156 -20.93 -5.63 8.02
N VAL A 157 -19.67 -5.20 7.85
CA VAL A 157 -19.01 -4.22 8.72
C VAL A 157 -19.67 -2.85 8.58
N THR A 158 -19.95 -2.42 7.35
CA THR A 158 -20.59 -1.12 7.08
C THR A 158 -22.03 -1.06 7.58
N GLU A 159 -22.83 -2.12 7.37
CA GLU A 159 -24.19 -2.24 7.88
C GLU A 159 -24.20 -2.28 9.41
N PHE A 160 -23.28 -3.04 10.03
CA PHE A 160 -23.14 -3.07 11.48
C PHE A 160 -22.84 -1.69 12.03
N GLY A 161 -21.86 -0.98 11.46
CA GLY A 161 -21.55 0.38 11.84
C GLY A 161 -22.73 1.35 11.67
N GLY A 162 -23.53 1.18 10.61
CA GLY A 162 -24.77 1.93 10.39
C GLY A 162 -25.89 1.60 11.38
N SER A 163 -25.91 0.38 11.92
CA SER A 163 -26.87 -0.06 12.93
C SER A 163 -26.54 0.44 14.35
N LEU A 164 -25.27 0.80 14.60
CA LEU A 164 -24.86 1.32 15.89
C LEU A 164 -25.52 2.69 16.14
N PRO A 165 -25.87 3.02 17.39
CA PRO A 165 -26.54 4.28 17.68
C PRO A 165 -25.67 5.45 17.27
N ARG A 166 -26.32 6.49 16.73
CA ARG A 166 -25.60 7.69 16.28
C ARG A 166 -24.68 8.21 17.39
N PRO A 167 -23.39 8.42 17.07
CA PRO A 167 -22.44 9.00 18.01
C PRO A 167 -22.84 10.43 18.40
N SER A 168 -22.14 10.98 19.39
CA SER A 168 -22.15 12.44 19.57
C SER A 168 -21.65 13.15 18.31
N ALA A 169 -21.89 14.46 18.19
CA ALA A 169 -21.41 15.24 17.04
C ALA A 169 -19.91 14.99 16.74
N HIS A 170 -19.06 14.88 17.79
CA HIS A 170 -17.64 14.53 17.65
C HIS A 170 -17.43 13.21 16.89
N GLY A 171 -18.09 12.13 17.31
CA GLY A 171 -17.89 10.83 16.68
C GLY A 171 -18.45 10.74 15.27
N GLU A 172 -19.48 11.53 14.94
CA GLU A 172 -20.01 11.62 13.58
C GLU A 172 -18.99 12.32 12.66
N TYR A 173 -18.47 13.47 13.07
CA TYR A 173 -17.47 14.21 12.30
C TYR A 173 -16.10 13.52 12.24
N LEU A 174 -15.80 12.61 13.18
CA LEU A 174 -14.56 11.82 13.14
C LEU A 174 -14.62 10.62 12.18
N ARG A 175 -15.81 10.17 11.78
CA ARG A 175 -15.96 8.91 11.03
C ARG A 175 -15.25 8.94 9.68
N ASP A 176 -15.52 9.96 8.89
CA ASP A 176 -14.90 10.13 7.57
C ASP A 176 -13.38 10.34 7.70
N PRO A 177 -12.88 11.26 8.54
CA PRO A 177 -11.44 11.43 8.70
C PRO A 177 -10.70 10.15 9.10
N LEU A 178 -11.28 9.37 10.01
CA LEU A 178 -10.72 8.08 10.41
C LEU A 178 -10.76 7.05 9.29
N TYR A 179 -11.80 7.05 8.47
CA TYR A 179 -11.86 6.18 7.28
C TYR A 179 -10.77 6.55 6.28
N TYR A 180 -10.61 7.84 5.98
CA TYR A 180 -9.62 8.30 5.01
C TYR A 180 -8.17 8.04 5.44
N LEU A 181 -7.90 7.83 6.74
CA LEU A 181 -6.58 7.38 7.18
C LEU A 181 -6.14 6.12 6.43
N ALA A 182 -6.99 5.09 6.31
CA ALA A 182 -6.58 3.80 5.75
C ALA A 182 -7.53 3.23 4.68
N CYS A 183 -8.58 3.96 4.31
CA CYS A 183 -9.69 3.48 3.50
C CYS A 183 -10.33 2.21 4.11
N ASP A 184 -10.48 2.21 5.44
CA ASP A 184 -10.73 1.01 6.25
C ASP A 184 -11.78 1.29 7.35
N TYR A 185 -12.95 0.65 7.23
CA TYR A 185 -14.04 0.83 8.18
C TYR A 185 -13.80 0.08 9.49
N GLU A 186 -13.16 -1.08 9.45
CA GLU A 186 -12.79 -1.83 10.64
C GLU A 186 -11.84 -1.03 11.52
N LEU A 187 -10.85 -0.36 10.93
CA LEU A 187 -9.93 0.52 11.66
C LEU A 187 -10.67 1.75 12.22
N THR A 188 -11.56 2.34 11.42
CA THR A 188 -12.43 3.45 11.85
C THR A 188 -13.24 3.07 13.09
N PHE A 189 -13.91 1.91 13.06
CA PHE A 189 -14.72 1.45 14.17
C PHE A 189 -13.90 0.94 15.34
N TYR A 190 -12.68 0.43 15.11
CA TYR A 190 -11.74 0.16 16.19
C TYR A 190 -11.45 1.42 16.99
N VAL A 191 -11.07 2.52 16.33
CA VAL A 191 -10.75 3.79 16.99
C VAL A 191 -11.96 4.37 17.71
N LEU A 192 -13.12 4.41 17.05
CA LEU A 192 -14.36 4.94 17.63
C LEU A 192 -15.01 4.01 18.66
N TRP A 193 -14.55 2.77 18.80
CA TRP A 193 -15.22 1.77 19.63
C TRP A 193 -15.53 2.25 21.05
N PRO A 194 -14.60 2.89 21.81
CA PRO A 194 -14.90 3.34 23.16
C PRO A 194 -16.08 4.33 23.25
N HIS A 195 -16.34 5.08 22.16
CA HIS A 195 -17.45 6.02 22.07
C HIS A 195 -18.80 5.34 21.78
N ILE A 196 -18.79 4.22 21.05
CA ILE A 196 -20.00 3.53 20.56
C ILE A 196 -20.29 2.21 21.31
N ALA A 197 -19.33 1.70 22.08
CA ALA A 197 -19.36 0.40 22.78
C ALA A 197 -20.53 0.25 23.74
N ALA A 198 -20.91 1.32 24.46
CA ALA A 198 -21.91 1.29 25.52
C ALA A 198 -23.31 0.82 25.06
N LYS A 199 -23.52 0.77 23.74
CA LYS A 199 -24.81 0.41 23.14
C LYS A 199 -24.72 -0.77 22.18
N SER A 200 -23.56 -1.42 22.06
CA SER A 200 -23.41 -2.62 21.26
C SER A 200 -23.59 -3.89 22.10
N PRO A 201 -24.31 -4.91 21.62
CA PRO A 201 -24.38 -6.21 22.27
C PRO A 201 -23.11 -7.06 22.07
N ILE A 202 -22.19 -6.62 21.19
CA ILE A 202 -20.97 -7.34 20.85
C ILE A 202 -19.81 -6.57 21.46
N ALA A 203 -19.08 -7.17 22.41
CA ALA A 203 -17.92 -6.53 23.00
C ALA A 203 -16.76 -6.45 21.98
N ASP A 204 -16.36 -5.24 21.61
CA ASP A 204 -15.19 -4.88 20.80
C ASP A 204 -14.87 -5.87 19.66
N PRO A 205 -15.68 -5.86 18.58
CA PRO A 205 -15.49 -6.78 17.47
C PRO A 205 -14.24 -6.48 16.64
N PHE A 206 -13.70 -5.27 16.73
CA PHE A 206 -12.61 -4.80 15.87
C PHE A 206 -11.23 -4.88 16.53
N ALA A 207 -11.14 -5.10 17.85
CA ALA A 207 -9.84 -5.30 18.50
C ALA A 207 -9.00 -6.45 17.88
N PRO A 208 -9.55 -7.64 17.54
CA PRO A 208 -8.77 -8.67 16.87
C PRO A 208 -8.31 -8.28 15.45
N TYR A 209 -9.09 -7.45 14.75
CA TYR A 209 -8.70 -6.91 13.46
C TYR A 209 -7.51 -5.95 13.59
N PHE A 210 -7.54 -5.05 14.58
CA PHE A 210 -6.43 -4.14 14.85
C PHE A 210 -5.13 -4.90 15.15
N GLU A 211 -5.20 -6.02 15.87
CA GLU A 211 -4.04 -6.89 16.09
C GLU A 211 -3.47 -7.46 14.78
N LEU A 212 -4.31 -7.82 13.81
CA LEU A 212 -3.85 -8.25 12.49
C LEU A 212 -3.23 -7.07 11.72
N TRP A 213 -3.96 -5.95 11.64
CA TRP A 213 -3.54 -4.75 10.93
C TRP A 213 -2.20 -4.22 11.45
N ARG A 214 -2.01 -4.11 12.78
CA ARG A 214 -0.76 -3.58 13.35
C ARG A 214 0.47 -4.43 13.09
N HIS A 215 0.26 -5.69 12.71
CA HIS A 215 1.30 -6.64 12.32
C HIS A 215 1.49 -6.72 10.79
N GLY A 216 0.87 -5.80 10.04
CA GLY A 216 0.92 -5.77 8.58
C GLY A 216 0.19 -6.93 7.93
N ALA A 217 -0.78 -7.54 8.63
CA ALA A 217 -1.51 -8.67 8.11
C ALA A 217 -2.68 -8.21 7.23
N SER A 218 -2.88 -8.87 6.10
CA SER A 218 -4.04 -8.70 5.22
C SER A 218 -4.83 -10.00 5.15
N LEU A 219 -6.17 -9.90 5.22
CA LEU A 219 -7.06 -11.04 5.06
C LEU A 219 -7.56 -11.12 3.62
N ASP A 220 -7.37 -12.29 3.01
CA ASP A 220 -7.95 -12.63 1.70
C ASP A 220 -8.95 -13.77 1.88
N PHE A 221 -10.19 -13.52 1.46
CA PHE A 221 -11.30 -14.47 1.50
C PHE A 221 -11.50 -15.22 0.17
N GLY A 222 -10.66 -14.96 -0.84
CA GLY A 222 -10.64 -15.64 -2.13
C GLY A 222 -9.80 -16.93 -2.17
N GLY A 223 -9.26 -17.37 -1.02
CA GLY A 223 -8.40 -18.54 -0.92
C GLY A 223 -9.06 -19.81 -1.48
N PRO A 224 -8.28 -20.76 -2.06
CA PRO A 224 -8.80 -22.00 -2.61
C PRO A 224 -9.64 -22.77 -1.57
N ALA A 225 -10.80 -23.26 -1.98
CA ALA A 225 -11.67 -24.12 -1.17
C ALA A 225 -12.15 -23.53 0.17
N GLY A 226 -12.60 -22.26 0.18
CA GLY A 226 -13.22 -21.65 1.36
C GLY A 226 -12.23 -21.36 2.49
N ARG A 227 -10.98 -21.03 2.13
CA ARG A 227 -9.92 -20.64 3.06
C ARG A 227 -9.82 -19.13 3.17
N VAL A 228 -9.48 -18.66 4.36
CA VAL A 228 -9.05 -17.30 4.62
C VAL A 228 -7.53 -17.30 4.71
N HIS A 229 -6.88 -16.61 3.78
CA HIS A 229 -5.44 -16.41 3.83
C HIS A 229 -5.13 -15.16 4.65
N VAL A 230 -4.27 -15.31 5.66
CA VAL A 230 -3.70 -14.20 6.40
C VAL A 230 -2.27 -13.99 5.92
N SER A 231 -2.11 -13.03 5.02
CA SER A 231 -0.81 -12.69 4.43
C SER A 231 -0.09 -11.72 5.35
N VAL A 232 1.18 -11.99 5.66
CA VAL A 232 2.03 -11.10 6.47
C VAL A 232 3.40 -10.92 5.82
N PRO A 233 4.06 -9.76 6.03
CA PRO A 233 5.39 -9.53 5.48
C PRO A 233 6.46 -10.46 6.09
N ARG A 234 6.30 -10.88 7.35
CA ARG A 234 7.26 -11.74 8.07
C ARG A 234 6.64 -12.37 9.33
N LEU A 235 7.22 -13.49 9.81
CA LEU A 235 6.86 -14.10 11.10
C LEU A 235 7.91 -13.84 12.19
N ALA A 236 7.48 -13.91 13.45
CA ALA A 236 8.38 -13.85 14.60
C ALA A 236 9.14 -15.18 14.75
N GLY A 237 10.46 -15.10 14.92
CA GLY A 237 11.34 -16.27 14.99
C GLY A 237 11.99 -16.63 13.66
N ASP A 238 11.48 -16.09 12.55
CA ASP A 238 12.31 -15.92 11.36
C ASP A 238 13.42 -14.94 11.75
N ALA A 239 14.69 -15.27 11.45
CA ALA A 239 15.76 -14.28 11.48
C ALA A 239 15.25 -13.03 10.76
N PRO A 240 15.52 -11.79 11.26
CA PRO A 240 14.99 -10.58 10.64
C PRO A 240 15.17 -10.72 9.15
N ALA A 241 14.05 -10.87 8.44
CA ALA A 241 14.10 -11.14 7.02
C ALA A 241 14.93 -9.99 6.46
N ALA A 242 16.08 -10.34 5.87
CA ALA A 242 16.62 -9.47 4.85
C ALA A 242 15.44 -9.13 3.93
N PRO A 243 15.30 -7.86 3.50
CA PRO A 243 14.15 -7.38 2.72
C PRO A 243 13.74 -8.40 1.64
N PRO A 244 12.43 -8.65 1.42
CA PRO A 244 11.97 -9.90 0.81
C PRO A 244 12.41 -10.10 -0.64
N LEU A 245 13.01 -11.29 -0.85
CA LEU A 245 13.19 -12.12 -2.07
C LEU A 245 14.12 -11.56 -3.19
N PRO A 246 14.81 -12.47 -3.92
CA PRO A 246 16.19 -12.26 -4.34
C PRO A 246 16.29 -11.12 -5.34
N CYS A 247 17.08 -10.11 -4.96
CA CYS A 247 17.69 -9.19 -5.92
C CYS A 247 18.61 -9.95 -6.89
N ASP A 248 18.89 -11.22 -6.67
CA ASP A 248 19.78 -12.05 -7.49
C ASP A 248 19.03 -12.64 -8.69
N ASP A 249 18.49 -11.78 -9.56
CA ASP A 249 18.28 -12.22 -10.92
C ASP A 249 19.63 -12.37 -11.63
N ASP A 250 19.65 -13.18 -12.70
CA ASP A 250 20.90 -13.44 -13.41
C ASP A 250 21.37 -12.17 -14.14
N ALA A 251 22.40 -11.52 -13.60
CA ALA A 251 23.09 -10.42 -14.25
C ALA A 251 24.13 -10.89 -15.28
N SER A 252 24.27 -12.20 -15.49
CA SER A 252 25.13 -12.72 -16.54
C SER A 252 24.68 -12.15 -17.89
N GLY A 253 25.67 -11.70 -18.66
CA GLY A 253 25.42 -11.11 -19.97
C GLY A 253 25.11 -9.61 -19.98
N VAL A 254 24.88 -8.93 -18.85
CA VAL A 254 24.69 -7.46 -18.83
C VAL A 254 25.93 -6.75 -19.38
N ASP A 255 27.12 -7.08 -18.88
CA ASP A 255 28.39 -6.50 -19.36
C ASP A 255 28.67 -6.82 -20.83
N ALA A 256 28.34 -8.05 -21.25
CA ALA A 256 28.50 -8.47 -22.63
C ALA A 256 27.54 -7.74 -23.57
N ALA A 257 26.30 -7.50 -23.14
CA ALA A 257 25.31 -6.74 -23.87
C ALA A 257 25.77 -5.28 -24.02
N TRP A 258 26.21 -4.64 -22.92
CA TRP A 258 26.74 -3.28 -22.96
C TRP A 258 27.98 -3.15 -23.83
N SER A 259 28.91 -4.09 -23.76
CA SER A 259 30.10 -4.10 -24.62
C SER A 259 29.75 -4.12 -26.12
N ARG A 260 28.66 -4.80 -26.49
CA ARG A 260 28.16 -4.81 -27.89
C ARG A 260 27.57 -3.46 -28.29
N PHE A 261 26.76 -2.85 -27.42
CA PHE A 261 26.22 -1.51 -27.66
C PHE A 261 27.34 -0.47 -27.79
N GLU A 262 28.33 -0.50 -26.90
CA GLU A 262 29.50 0.38 -26.94
C GLU A 262 30.33 0.19 -28.23
N GLY A 263 30.33 -1.01 -28.80
CA GLY A 263 30.99 -1.35 -30.06
C GLY A 263 30.30 -0.79 -31.33
N ARG A 264 29.03 -0.34 -31.25
CA ARG A 264 28.25 0.16 -32.41
C ARG A 264 28.78 1.48 -32.98
N GLY A 265 29.59 2.22 -32.22
CA GLY A 265 30.23 3.45 -32.66
C GLY A 265 29.87 4.66 -31.79
N ARG A 266 30.52 5.79 -32.09
CA ARG A 266 30.51 6.99 -31.23
C ARG A 266 29.11 7.57 -30.99
N GLU A 267 28.17 7.40 -31.92
CA GLU A 267 26.84 8.02 -31.85
C GLU A 267 26.01 7.48 -30.67
N LEU A 268 25.83 6.16 -30.56
CA LEU A 268 25.12 5.57 -29.42
C LEU A 268 25.84 5.88 -28.11
N VAL A 269 27.18 5.76 -28.09
CA VAL A 269 28.00 6.03 -26.92
C VAL A 269 27.84 7.47 -26.42
N THR A 270 27.64 8.45 -27.31
CA THR A 270 27.41 9.84 -26.90
C THR A 270 26.05 10.08 -26.24
N ARG A 271 25.08 9.19 -26.46
CA ARG A 271 23.73 9.26 -25.85
C ARG A 271 23.61 8.45 -24.56
N LEU A 272 24.54 7.53 -24.30
CA LEU A 272 24.59 6.79 -23.04
C LEU A 272 25.11 7.70 -21.92
N ARG A 273 24.37 7.73 -20.80
CA ARG A 273 24.82 8.47 -19.62
C ARG A 273 25.94 7.71 -18.92
N LYS A 274 26.77 8.45 -18.20
CA LYS A 274 27.80 7.85 -17.34
C LYS A 274 27.11 6.98 -16.29
N GLY A 275 27.70 5.83 -15.96
CA GLY A 275 27.18 4.93 -14.93
C GLY A 275 26.95 5.60 -13.58
N ALA A 276 25.86 5.19 -12.93
CA ALA A 276 25.44 5.67 -11.63
C ALA A 276 26.42 5.26 -10.53
N ARG A 277 26.63 6.16 -9.57
CA ARG A 277 27.42 5.90 -8.36
C ARG A 277 26.62 4.98 -7.43
N PRO A 278 27.30 4.16 -6.60
CA PRO A 278 26.63 3.33 -5.61
C PRO A 278 25.69 4.09 -4.66
N ALA A 279 26.01 5.35 -4.34
CA ALA A 279 25.16 6.20 -3.51
C ALA A 279 23.85 6.62 -4.21
N GLU A 280 23.89 6.91 -5.51
CA GLU A 280 22.69 7.27 -6.29
C GLU A 280 21.76 6.06 -6.43
N ILE A 281 22.33 4.87 -6.63
CA ILE A 281 21.57 3.62 -6.64
C ILE A 281 20.96 3.35 -5.25
N ALA A 282 21.71 3.56 -4.18
CA ALA A 282 21.20 3.35 -2.81
C ALA A 282 20.08 4.34 -2.46
N GLU A 283 20.17 5.59 -2.91
CA GLU A 283 19.11 6.59 -2.76
C GLU A 283 17.86 6.19 -3.55
N LEU A 284 18.02 5.71 -4.79
CA LEU A 284 16.89 5.16 -5.55
C LEU A 284 16.26 3.96 -4.84
N GLU A 285 17.07 3.01 -4.35
CA GLU A 285 16.59 1.84 -3.59
C GLU A 285 15.80 2.28 -2.34
N GLN A 286 16.26 3.34 -1.66
CA GLN A 286 15.56 3.94 -0.52
C GLN A 286 14.22 4.57 -0.94
N GLN A 287 14.20 5.36 -2.02
CA GLN A 287 12.97 5.99 -2.53
C GLN A 287 11.93 4.97 -2.97
N LEU A 288 12.35 3.87 -3.59
CA LEU A 288 11.47 2.78 -4.00
C LEU A 288 11.06 1.85 -2.83
N GLY A 289 11.64 2.03 -1.64
CA GLY A 289 11.42 1.13 -0.50
C GLY A 289 11.90 -0.31 -0.75
N ARG A 290 12.80 -0.53 -1.72
CA ARG A 290 13.28 -1.86 -2.10
C ARG A 290 14.66 -1.84 -2.75
N ARG A 291 15.37 -2.97 -2.64
CA ARG A 291 16.59 -3.18 -3.43
C ARG A 291 16.25 -3.48 -4.89
N LEU A 292 17.08 -2.99 -5.81
CA LEU A 292 16.95 -3.26 -7.24
C LEU A 292 17.46 -4.66 -7.57
N TRP A 293 16.94 -5.24 -8.65
CA TRP A 293 17.47 -6.46 -9.26
C TRP A 293 18.93 -6.29 -9.69
N THR A 294 19.72 -7.36 -9.58
CA THR A 294 21.16 -7.36 -9.82
C THR A 294 21.46 -7.01 -11.27
N SER A 295 20.65 -7.47 -12.23
CA SER A 295 20.81 -7.10 -13.63
C SER A 295 20.59 -5.61 -13.89
N LEU A 296 19.54 -5.01 -13.30
CA LEU A 296 19.27 -3.58 -13.41
C LEU A 296 20.36 -2.77 -12.71
N ARG A 297 20.78 -3.18 -11.51
CA ARG A 297 21.87 -2.54 -10.77
C ARG A 297 23.19 -2.59 -11.54
N ALA A 298 23.55 -3.74 -12.10
CA ALA A 298 24.74 -3.89 -12.94
C ALA A 298 24.66 -2.98 -14.18
N SER A 299 23.48 -2.89 -14.78
CA SER A 299 23.26 -1.99 -15.91
C SER A 299 23.42 -0.51 -15.53
N LEU A 300 22.82 -0.06 -14.43
CA LEU A 300 22.91 1.33 -13.96
C LEU A 300 24.35 1.71 -13.61
N VAL A 301 25.12 0.80 -13.01
CA VAL A 301 26.56 1.01 -12.75
C VAL A 301 27.34 1.20 -14.05
N ARG A 302 26.93 0.56 -15.15
CA ARG A 302 27.57 0.72 -16.46
C ARG A 302 27.14 2.02 -17.13
N HIS A 303 25.83 2.24 -17.26
CA HIS A 303 25.20 3.42 -17.84
C HIS A 303 23.94 3.79 -17.08
N ASP A 304 23.84 5.04 -16.63
CA ASP A 304 22.67 5.57 -15.93
C ASP A 304 21.56 5.97 -16.92
N GLY A 305 21.16 5.02 -17.78
CA GLY A 305 20.18 5.26 -18.84
C GLY A 305 20.73 6.00 -20.07
N THR A 306 19.82 6.55 -20.87
CA THR A 306 20.12 7.34 -22.07
C THR A 306 19.69 8.80 -21.92
N ALA A 307 20.26 9.69 -22.72
CA ALA A 307 19.82 11.10 -22.77
C ALA A 307 18.42 11.24 -23.36
N GLU A 308 18.09 10.39 -24.34
CA GLU A 308 16.85 10.40 -25.12
C GLU A 308 16.54 8.99 -25.64
N ALA A 309 15.42 8.84 -26.36
CA ALA A 309 15.04 7.61 -27.03
C ALA A 309 16.06 7.19 -28.11
N ASP A 310 16.31 5.88 -28.24
CA ASP A 310 17.25 5.37 -29.24
C ASP A 310 16.74 4.10 -29.93
N ASP A 311 17.03 3.97 -31.22
CA ASP A 311 16.69 2.78 -32.01
C ASP A 311 17.38 1.51 -31.49
N ALA A 312 18.51 1.65 -30.76
CA ALA A 312 19.15 0.56 -30.02
C ALA A 312 18.18 -0.15 -29.05
N PHE A 313 17.18 0.59 -28.59
CA PHE A 313 16.20 0.18 -27.60
C PHE A 313 14.78 0.25 -28.15
N ASP A 314 14.58 0.02 -29.44
CA ASP A 314 13.27 0.08 -30.12
C ASP A 314 12.58 1.45 -30.00
N GLY A 315 13.35 2.53 -29.97
CA GLY A 315 12.84 3.88 -29.79
C GLY A 315 12.46 4.22 -28.35
N LEU A 316 12.93 3.45 -27.37
CA LEU A 316 12.73 3.72 -25.95
C LEU A 316 13.89 4.57 -25.37
N GLU A 317 13.56 5.49 -24.46
CA GLU A 317 14.52 6.10 -23.53
C GLU A 317 14.79 5.10 -22.40
N LEU A 318 16.05 4.73 -22.18
CA LEU A 318 16.43 3.96 -20.99
C LEU A 318 16.50 4.91 -19.79
N LEU A 319 15.79 4.59 -18.73
CA LEU A 319 15.71 5.46 -17.57
C LEU A 319 16.94 5.30 -16.67
N GLY A 320 17.56 6.42 -16.31
CA GLY A 320 18.55 6.49 -15.23
C GLY A 320 17.90 6.67 -13.87
N THR A 321 18.68 6.58 -12.80
CA THR A 321 18.25 6.59 -11.41
C THR A 321 17.22 7.68 -11.07
N GLU A 322 17.51 8.94 -11.41
CA GLU A 322 16.62 10.08 -11.19
C GLU A 322 15.29 9.95 -11.96
N ARG A 323 15.37 9.53 -13.22
CA ARG A 323 14.19 9.37 -14.10
C ARG A 323 13.34 8.19 -13.66
N ILE A 324 13.95 7.08 -13.22
CA ILE A 324 13.23 5.95 -12.62
C ILE A 324 12.42 6.44 -11.42
N ALA A 325 13.06 7.15 -10.49
CA ALA A 325 12.37 7.68 -9.31
C ALA A 325 11.22 8.64 -9.67
N SER A 326 11.45 9.54 -10.63
CA SER A 326 10.44 10.49 -11.09
C SER A 326 9.24 9.79 -11.71
N VAL A 327 9.47 8.90 -12.69
CA VAL A 327 8.39 8.18 -13.40
C VAL A 327 7.65 7.24 -12.44
N TRP A 328 8.37 6.60 -11.52
CA TRP A 328 7.75 5.75 -10.52
C TRP A 328 6.79 6.54 -9.62
N ARG A 329 7.22 7.71 -9.13
CA ARG A 329 6.37 8.59 -8.30
C ARG A 329 5.14 9.11 -9.04
N THR A 330 5.25 9.46 -10.32
CA THR A 330 4.14 10.08 -11.06
C THR A 330 3.19 9.07 -11.70
N SER A 331 3.69 7.91 -12.09
CA SER A 331 2.95 6.98 -12.93
C SER A 331 2.74 5.61 -12.28
N CYS A 332 3.59 5.22 -11.33
CA CYS A 332 3.50 3.90 -10.69
C CYS A 332 3.00 3.96 -9.24
N ALA A 333 2.87 5.16 -8.64
CA ALA A 333 2.46 5.33 -7.24
C ALA A 333 1.02 4.84 -6.96
N GLU A 334 0.13 4.90 -7.96
CA GLU A 334 -1.23 4.35 -7.91
C GLU A 334 -1.34 2.95 -8.54
N GLY A 335 -0.29 2.50 -9.24
CA GLY A 335 -0.21 1.17 -9.84
C GLY A 335 0.12 0.07 -8.81
N PRO A 336 0.27 -1.20 -9.23
CA PRO A 336 0.75 -2.24 -8.32
C PRO A 336 2.10 -1.79 -7.76
N ALA A 337 2.17 -1.60 -6.44
CA ALA A 337 3.26 -0.98 -5.66
C ALA A 337 4.65 -1.64 -5.85
N MET A 338 4.77 -2.59 -6.77
CA MET A 338 5.90 -3.47 -7.01
C MET A 338 6.60 -3.23 -8.36
N TRP A 339 6.06 -2.40 -9.26
CA TRP A 339 6.67 -2.21 -10.59
C TRP A 339 7.70 -1.08 -10.61
N VAL A 340 8.83 -1.31 -11.27
CA VAL A 340 9.90 -0.31 -11.42
C VAL A 340 10.08 0.02 -12.90
N PRO A 341 9.83 1.28 -13.34
CA PRO A 341 9.99 1.65 -14.74
C PRO A 341 11.47 1.64 -15.11
N VAL A 342 11.81 1.07 -16.27
CA VAL A 342 13.20 0.95 -16.76
C VAL A 342 13.40 1.55 -18.15
N ALA A 343 12.33 1.71 -18.92
CA ALA A 343 12.37 2.38 -20.23
C ALA A 343 11.01 3.00 -20.58
N ILE A 344 11.00 4.07 -21.37
CA ILE A 344 9.75 4.75 -21.77
C ILE A 344 9.80 5.26 -23.23
N ALA A 345 8.66 5.19 -23.91
CA ALA A 345 8.35 5.97 -25.11
C ALA A 345 6.83 6.09 -25.19
N GLU A 346 6.27 7.25 -24.86
CA GLU A 346 4.83 7.44 -24.76
C GLU A 346 4.08 6.94 -26.01
N PRO A 347 2.98 6.16 -25.83
CA PRO A 347 2.31 5.84 -24.56
C PRO A 347 2.84 4.57 -23.86
N ARG A 348 3.98 4.01 -24.29
CA ARG A 348 4.51 2.73 -23.81
C ARG A 348 5.57 2.91 -22.73
N MET A 349 5.52 2.05 -21.74
CA MET A 349 6.53 1.97 -20.68
C MET A 349 6.93 0.51 -20.46
N LEU A 350 8.21 0.28 -20.21
CA LEU A 350 8.70 -1.01 -19.73
C LEU A 350 8.96 -0.93 -18.23
N CYS A 351 8.41 -1.89 -17.51
CA CYS A 351 8.59 -2.04 -16.07
C CYS A 351 9.18 -3.40 -15.74
N LEU A 352 9.87 -3.47 -14.61
CA LEU A 352 10.18 -4.73 -13.94
C LEU A 352 9.05 -5.06 -12.97
N ASP A 353 8.45 -6.24 -13.13
CA ASP A 353 7.45 -6.77 -12.21
C ASP A 353 8.08 -7.22 -10.88
N ALA A 354 7.29 -7.69 -9.90
CA ALA A 354 7.79 -8.15 -8.61
C ALA A 354 8.89 -9.23 -8.69
N ARG A 355 8.92 -10.01 -9.78
CA ARG A 355 9.86 -11.12 -10.04
C ARG A 355 11.09 -10.67 -10.86
N GLY A 356 11.12 -9.43 -11.32
CA GLY A 356 12.18 -8.90 -12.19
C GLY A 356 11.98 -9.18 -13.67
N ALA A 357 10.81 -9.69 -14.08
CA ALA A 357 10.50 -9.85 -15.48
C ALA A 357 10.18 -8.49 -16.11
N VAL A 358 10.62 -8.29 -17.36
CA VAL A 358 10.29 -7.07 -18.11
C VAL A 358 8.89 -7.23 -18.69
N VAL A 359 8.00 -6.34 -18.29
CA VAL A 359 6.64 -6.22 -18.82
C VAL A 359 6.48 -4.88 -19.52
N GLU A 360 5.68 -4.87 -20.58
CA GLU A 360 5.25 -3.66 -21.25
C GLU A 360 3.87 -3.28 -20.74
N VAL A 361 3.71 -2.00 -20.43
CA VAL A 361 2.49 -1.41 -19.90
C VAL A 361 2.20 -0.12 -20.66
N ASP A 362 0.93 0.24 -20.73
CA ASP A 362 0.53 1.59 -21.10
C ASP A 362 0.92 2.55 -19.96
N ALA A 363 1.33 3.77 -20.28
CA ALA A 363 1.64 4.83 -19.32
C ALA A 363 0.50 5.12 -18.33
N HIS A 364 -0.76 4.81 -18.70
CA HIS A 364 -1.95 4.93 -17.86
C HIS A 364 -2.39 3.61 -17.21
N PHE A 365 -1.69 2.50 -17.44
CA PHE A 365 -1.99 1.19 -16.85
C PHE A 365 -3.40 0.66 -17.18
N GLU A 366 -4.04 1.17 -18.24
CA GLU A 366 -5.40 0.77 -18.64
C GLU A 366 -5.45 -0.59 -19.33
N SER A 367 -4.31 -1.07 -19.84
CA SER A 367 -4.19 -2.34 -20.56
C SER A 367 -3.48 -3.40 -19.74
N GLU A 368 -3.83 -4.67 -19.98
CA GLU A 368 -3.14 -5.80 -19.36
C GLU A 368 -1.63 -5.78 -19.67
N PRO A 369 -0.76 -5.97 -18.65
CA PRO A 369 0.68 -6.00 -18.85
C PRO A 369 1.10 -7.12 -19.79
N ARG A 370 1.93 -6.80 -20.77
CA ARG A 370 2.44 -7.77 -21.75
C ARG A 370 3.85 -8.21 -21.37
N PRO A 371 4.09 -9.50 -21.09
CA PRO A 371 5.44 -10.00 -20.83
C PRO A 371 6.35 -9.78 -22.05
N VAL A 372 7.53 -9.22 -21.83
CA VAL A 372 8.55 -8.94 -22.87
C VAL A 372 9.77 -9.84 -22.69
N ALA A 373 10.29 -9.94 -21.46
CA ALA A 373 11.48 -10.76 -21.17
C ALA A 373 11.46 -11.29 -19.73
N ALA A 374 12.17 -12.38 -19.49
CA ALA A 374 12.25 -13.01 -18.16
C ALA A 374 13.09 -12.20 -17.14
N SER A 375 13.99 -11.34 -17.62
CA SER A 375 14.80 -10.43 -16.79
C SER A 375 15.25 -9.20 -17.59
N PHE A 376 15.74 -8.17 -16.91
CA PHE A 376 16.35 -7.02 -17.58
C PHE A 376 17.61 -7.41 -18.37
N ALA A 377 18.42 -8.34 -17.84
CA ALA A 377 19.57 -8.90 -18.56
C ALA A 377 19.15 -9.59 -19.86
N ALA A 378 18.09 -10.41 -19.84
CA ALA A 378 17.59 -11.09 -21.04
C ALA A 378 17.10 -10.07 -22.08
N TRP A 379 16.38 -9.04 -21.64
CA TRP A 379 15.89 -7.96 -22.50
C TRP A 379 17.02 -7.17 -23.17
N LEU A 380 18.07 -6.84 -22.41
CA LEU A 380 19.27 -6.18 -22.93
C LEU A 380 20.03 -7.08 -23.91
N ALA A 381 20.21 -8.35 -23.55
CA ALA A 381 20.96 -9.31 -24.37
C ALA A 381 20.30 -9.56 -25.72
N GLU A 382 18.96 -9.68 -25.77
CA GLU A 382 18.19 -9.84 -27.01
C GLU A 382 18.42 -8.67 -27.97
N ARG A 383 18.38 -7.42 -27.46
CA ARG A 383 18.64 -6.22 -28.27
C ARG A 383 20.08 -6.13 -28.70
N ALA A 384 21.02 -6.39 -27.79
CA ALA A 384 22.43 -6.41 -28.09
C ALA A 384 22.80 -7.47 -29.15
N ALA A 385 22.06 -8.59 -29.22
CA ALA A 385 22.29 -9.64 -30.20
C ALA A 385 22.01 -9.19 -31.64
N ARG A 386 21.13 -8.19 -31.86
CA ARG A 386 20.89 -7.58 -33.17
C ARG A 386 22.12 -6.86 -33.72
N TYR A 387 23.12 -6.60 -32.87
CA TYR A 387 24.37 -5.93 -33.21
C TYR A 387 25.58 -6.88 -33.15
N ALA A 388 25.35 -8.19 -33.16
CA ALA A 388 26.44 -9.16 -33.26
C ALA A 388 27.16 -9.03 -34.62
N PRO A 389 28.49 -9.22 -34.68
CA PRO A 389 29.23 -9.18 -35.94
C PRO A 389 28.67 -10.18 -36.95
N GLY A 390 28.20 -9.70 -38.10
CA GLY A 390 27.63 -10.53 -39.18
C GLY A 390 26.10 -10.68 -39.18
N ALA A 391 25.38 -9.78 -38.49
CA ALA A 391 23.91 -9.74 -38.49
C ALA A 391 23.28 -8.91 -39.65
N ASP A 392 24.09 -8.42 -40.60
CA ASP A 392 23.67 -7.75 -41.84
C ASP A 392 23.86 -8.64 -43.07
#